data_AF-A0AAD4BZK6-F1
#
_entry.id   AF-A0AAD4BZK6-F1
#
_cell.length_a   1.000
_cell.length_b   1.000
_cell.length_c   1.000
_cell.angle_alpha   90.00
_cell.angle_beta   90.00
_cell.angle_gamma   90.00
#
_symmetry.space_group_name_H-M   'P 1'
#
loop_
_entity.id
_entity.type
_entity.pdbx_description
1 polymer ?
#
loop_
_entity_poly.entity_id
_entity_poly.type
_entity_poly.pdbx_seq_one_letter_code
_entity_poly.pdbx_strand_id
1 'polypeptide(L)'
;MPATPDDLFQQHLEHLKDALPDASSISLAAVLRFISLAEQIKNDIILVQLGNYNLSFPPNHLSPAIIKFLVASCNISEVDVPIYWSILKVAIWTSTSFSMPNTHCRSNLVVDSDAIYPPHQTCLTAGCLNHKKLMETSQRPAILYTLSRGPIATYSLGLYCDACHMSFHNAYYVNYGVVKHDRMRTYYGNVPSILHVGGHQYVEVDLACLWRMQSVLAWYVILMRHLPHICRKSFVCPTYNAKYISTVHPFERLSVSHN
;
A
#
# COMPACT_ATOMS: atom_id res chain seq x y z
N MET A 1 -16.83 20.40 -25.16
CA MET A 1 -16.38 20.43 -23.76
C MET A 1 -16.27 18.99 -23.28
N PRO A 2 -15.20 18.56 -22.60
CA PRO A 2 -15.15 17.23 -22.00
C PRO A 2 -16.25 17.11 -20.94
N ALA A 3 -16.94 15.97 -20.91
CA ALA A 3 -17.95 15.69 -19.88
C ALA A 3 -17.34 15.78 -18.48
N THR A 4 -18.09 16.30 -17.51
CA THR A 4 -17.62 16.34 -16.12
C THR A 4 -17.63 14.91 -15.53
N PRO A 5 -16.83 14.62 -14.49
CA PRO A 5 -16.88 13.32 -13.80
C PRO A 5 -18.28 12.95 -13.32
N ASP A 6 -19.08 13.94 -12.92
CA ASP A 6 -20.46 13.76 -12.47
C ASP A 6 -21.38 13.33 -13.62
N ASP A 7 -21.21 13.89 -14.82
CA ASP A 7 -21.97 13.50 -16.02
C ASP A 7 -21.70 12.04 -16.39
N LEU A 8 -20.43 11.61 -16.32
CA LEU A 8 -20.04 10.23 -16.62
C LEU A 8 -20.62 9.25 -15.58
N PHE A 9 -20.66 9.63 -14.31
CA PHE A 9 -21.27 8.81 -13.27
C PHE A 9 -22.77 8.64 -13.46
N GLN A 10 -23.50 9.73 -13.77
CA GLN A 10 -24.92 9.67 -14.08
C GLN A 10 -25.20 8.82 -15.32
N GLN A 11 -24.38 8.93 -16.36
CA GLN A 11 -24.49 8.09 -17.55
C GLN A 11 -24.37 6.60 -17.21
N HIS A 12 -23.40 6.21 -16.38
CA HIS A 12 -23.26 4.82 -15.95
C HIS A 12 -24.45 4.34 -15.10
N LEU A 13 -25.02 5.21 -14.27
CA LEU A 13 -26.23 4.88 -13.49
C LEU A 13 -27.44 4.64 -14.39
N GLU A 14 -27.66 5.46 -15.42
CA GLU A 14 -28.75 5.25 -16.36
C GLU A 14 -28.55 3.96 -17.18
N HIS A 15 -27.32 3.71 -17.66
CA HIS A 15 -27.01 2.45 -18.36
C HIS A 15 -27.24 1.22 -17.46
N LEU A 16 -26.97 1.33 -16.16
CA LEU A 16 -27.26 0.25 -15.19
C LEU A 16 -28.76 0.01 -15.02
N LYS A 17 -29.57 1.08 -14.97
CA LYS A 17 -31.03 0.95 -14.88
C LYS A 17 -31.61 0.30 -16.13
N ASP A 18 -31.13 0.69 -17.31
CA ASP A 18 -31.58 0.12 -18.59
C ASP A 18 -31.20 -1.36 -18.75
N ALA A 19 -30.02 -1.74 -18.28
CA ALA A 19 -29.51 -3.12 -18.38
C ALA A 19 -30.19 -4.10 -17.41
N LEU A 20 -30.88 -3.61 -16.38
CA LEU A 20 -31.45 -4.41 -15.30
C LEU A 20 -32.95 -4.10 -15.11
N PRO A 21 -33.81 -4.49 -16.08
CA PRO A 21 -35.22 -4.11 -16.09
C PRO A 21 -36.04 -4.69 -14.92
N ASP A 22 -35.63 -5.83 -14.36
CA ASP A 22 -36.28 -6.46 -13.20
C ASP A 22 -35.72 -5.96 -11.85
N ALA A 23 -34.72 -5.08 -11.87
CA ALA A 23 -34.07 -4.59 -10.67
C ALA A 23 -34.79 -3.36 -10.13
N SER A 24 -36.04 -3.53 -9.70
CA SER A 24 -36.91 -2.50 -9.12
C SER A 24 -36.35 -1.83 -7.85
N SER A 25 -35.14 -2.21 -7.40
CA SER A 25 -34.45 -1.60 -6.27
C SER A 25 -32.93 -1.76 -6.35
N ILE A 26 -32.29 -1.39 -7.47
CA ILE A 26 -30.83 -1.16 -7.44
C ILE A 26 -30.56 -0.03 -6.46
N SER A 27 -30.08 -0.38 -5.27
CA SER A 27 -29.67 0.60 -4.30
C SER A 27 -28.38 1.26 -4.77
N LEU A 28 -28.37 2.60 -4.82
CA LEU A 28 -27.15 3.37 -5.04
C LEU A 28 -26.02 2.93 -4.08
N ALA A 29 -26.38 2.56 -2.85
CA ALA A 29 -25.42 2.06 -1.86
C ALA A 29 -24.76 0.74 -2.29
N ALA A 30 -25.47 -0.15 -2.99
CA ALA A 30 -24.92 -1.40 -3.51
C ALA A 30 -23.94 -1.13 -4.67
N VAL A 31 -24.30 -0.22 -5.58
CA VAL A 31 -23.43 0.21 -6.70
C VAL A 31 -22.13 0.83 -6.16
N LEU A 32 -22.25 1.79 -5.23
CA LEU A 32 -21.08 2.44 -4.62
C LEU A 32 -20.20 1.43 -3.90
N ARG A 33 -20.79 0.50 -3.13
CA ARG A 33 -20.04 -0.57 -2.46
C ARG A 33 -19.32 -1.48 -3.46
N PHE A 34 -19.97 -1.84 -4.56
CA PHE A 34 -19.37 -2.64 -5.62
C PHE A 34 -18.14 -1.95 -6.21
N ILE A 35 -18.26 -0.66 -6.56
CA ILE A 35 -17.15 0.14 -7.09
C ILE A 35 -16.00 0.17 -6.09
N SER A 36 -16.26 0.57 -4.83
CA SER A 36 -15.22 0.69 -3.81
C SER A 36 -14.50 -0.63 -3.55
N LEU A 37 -15.24 -1.74 -3.42
CA LEU A 37 -14.63 -3.05 -3.20
C LEU A 37 -13.82 -3.51 -4.42
N ALA A 38 -14.37 -3.37 -5.62
CA ALA A 38 -13.69 -3.77 -6.86
C ALA A 38 -12.40 -2.97 -7.10
N GLU A 39 -12.36 -1.69 -6.72
CA GLU A 39 -11.14 -0.88 -6.72
C GLU A 39 -10.11 -1.40 -5.71
N GLN A 40 -10.54 -1.75 -4.50
CA GLN A 40 -9.67 -2.30 -3.46
C GLN A 40 -9.04 -3.64 -3.87
N ILE A 41 -9.83 -4.55 -4.45
CA ILE A 41 -9.35 -5.87 -4.89
C ILE A 41 -8.77 -5.89 -6.30
N LYS A 42 -8.48 -4.71 -6.89
CA LYS A 42 -7.96 -4.61 -8.26
C LYS A 42 -6.69 -5.44 -8.45
N ASN A 43 -5.81 -5.44 -7.46
CA ASN A 43 -4.59 -6.24 -7.51
C ASN A 43 -4.90 -7.75 -7.48
N ASP A 44 -5.87 -8.19 -6.67
CA ASP A 44 -6.30 -9.60 -6.64
C ASP A 44 -6.93 -10.04 -7.97
N ILE A 45 -7.72 -9.15 -8.60
CA ILE A 45 -8.26 -9.36 -9.95
C ILE A 45 -7.13 -9.53 -10.97
N ILE A 46 -6.07 -8.73 -10.87
CA ILE A 46 -4.90 -8.80 -11.75
C ILE A 46 -4.13 -10.10 -11.52
N LEU A 47 -3.93 -10.51 -10.27
CA LEU A 47 -3.17 -11.72 -9.92
C LEU A 47 -3.73 -12.98 -10.59
N VAL A 48 -5.05 -13.11 -10.68
CA VAL A 48 -5.71 -14.28 -11.30
C VAL A 48 -5.71 -14.26 -12.84
N GLN A 49 -5.27 -13.17 -13.48
CA GLN A 49 -5.17 -13.13 -14.95
C GLN A 49 -3.98 -13.94 -15.47
N LEU A 50 -3.92 -14.18 -16.78
CA LEU A 50 -2.75 -14.79 -17.42
C LEU A 50 -1.52 -13.88 -17.35
N GLY A 51 -0.32 -14.47 -17.45
CA GLY A 51 0.93 -13.70 -17.41
C GLY A 51 1.03 -12.65 -18.53
N ASN A 52 0.50 -12.93 -19.72
CA ASN A 52 0.49 -11.99 -20.85
C ASN A 52 -0.62 -10.92 -20.79
N TYR A 53 -1.33 -10.81 -19.67
CA TYR A 53 -2.43 -9.87 -19.51
C TYR A 53 -1.96 -8.41 -19.53
N ASN A 54 -2.66 -7.54 -20.25
CA ASN A 54 -2.34 -6.12 -20.32
C ASN A 54 -2.98 -5.36 -19.15
N LEU A 55 -2.13 -4.89 -18.23
CA LEU A 55 -2.54 -4.16 -17.02
C LEU A 55 -3.26 -2.84 -17.28
N SER A 56 -3.14 -2.28 -18.49
CA SER A 56 -3.78 -1.01 -18.87
C SER A 56 -5.29 -1.14 -19.06
N PHE A 57 -5.80 -2.37 -19.17
CA PHE A 57 -7.22 -2.64 -19.43
C PHE A 57 -7.83 -3.50 -18.31
N PRO A 58 -9.12 -3.33 -17.99
CA PRO A 58 -9.84 -4.23 -17.09
C PRO A 58 -10.17 -5.56 -17.78
N PRO A 59 -10.19 -6.69 -17.04
CA PRO A 59 -10.47 -7.98 -17.65
C PRO A 59 -11.92 -8.06 -18.12
N ASN A 60 -12.16 -8.83 -19.18
CA ASN A 60 -13.51 -9.01 -19.71
C ASN A 60 -14.40 -9.81 -18.76
N HIS A 61 -13.81 -10.73 -17.99
CA HIS A 61 -14.51 -11.59 -17.05
C HIS A 61 -13.75 -11.64 -15.73
N LEU A 62 -14.50 -11.68 -14.63
CA LEU A 62 -13.97 -11.91 -13.29
C LEU A 62 -13.85 -13.42 -13.04
N SER A 63 -12.91 -13.82 -12.18
CA SER A 63 -12.81 -15.22 -11.76
C SER A 63 -13.99 -15.60 -10.86
N PRO A 64 -14.38 -16.89 -10.80
CA PRO A 64 -15.50 -17.32 -9.95
C PRO A 64 -15.30 -16.98 -8.46
N ALA A 65 -14.05 -16.96 -7.98
CA ALA A 65 -13.74 -16.57 -6.60
C ALA A 65 -14.06 -15.10 -6.33
N ILE A 66 -13.68 -14.20 -7.25
CA ILE A 66 -13.96 -12.77 -7.16
C ILE A 66 -15.46 -12.50 -7.27
N ILE A 67 -16.16 -13.20 -8.16
CA ILE A 67 -17.63 -13.10 -8.28
C ILE A 67 -18.29 -13.46 -6.95
N LYS A 68 -17.97 -14.63 -6.38
CA LYS A 68 -18.53 -15.07 -5.09
C LYS A 68 -18.25 -14.07 -3.97
N PHE A 69 -17.04 -13.51 -3.93
CA PHE A 69 -16.67 -12.48 -2.97
C PHE A 69 -17.54 -11.21 -3.12
N LEU A 70 -17.75 -10.72 -4.34
CA LEU A 70 -18.55 -9.52 -4.61
C LEU A 70 -20.04 -9.75 -4.33
N VAL A 71 -20.59 -10.93 -4.67
CA VAL A 71 -21.95 -11.36 -4.31
C VAL A 71 -22.17 -11.22 -2.81
N ALA A 72 -21.29 -11.86 -2.02
CA ALA A 72 -21.41 -11.87 -0.56
C ALA A 72 -21.24 -10.47 0.05
N SER A 73 -20.32 -9.66 -0.49
CA SER A 73 -19.96 -8.36 0.09
C SER A 73 -20.95 -7.25 -0.28
N CYS A 74 -21.50 -7.30 -1.50
CA CYS A 74 -22.42 -6.30 -2.03
C CYS A 74 -23.89 -6.67 -1.80
N ASN A 75 -24.19 -7.90 -1.39
CA ASN A 75 -25.55 -8.43 -1.28
C ASN A 75 -26.32 -8.30 -2.61
N ILE A 76 -25.67 -8.70 -3.71
CA ILE A 76 -26.21 -8.68 -5.07
C ILE A 76 -26.28 -10.12 -5.62
N SER A 77 -27.16 -10.37 -6.60
CA SER A 77 -27.26 -11.68 -7.25
C SER A 77 -25.97 -12.04 -7.99
N GLU A 78 -25.63 -13.32 -8.03
CA GLU A 78 -24.50 -13.83 -8.83
C GLU A 78 -24.68 -13.53 -10.33
N VAL A 79 -25.93 -13.48 -10.80
CA VAL A 79 -26.28 -13.15 -12.19
C VAL A 79 -26.03 -11.67 -12.50
N ASP A 80 -26.11 -10.80 -11.49
CA ASP A 80 -25.95 -9.35 -11.67
C ASP A 80 -24.47 -8.93 -11.69
N VAL A 81 -23.57 -9.65 -11.01
CA VAL A 81 -22.14 -9.29 -10.94
C VAL A 81 -21.49 -9.09 -12.32
N PRO A 82 -21.66 -9.99 -13.31
CA PRO A 82 -21.13 -9.77 -14.65
C PRO A 82 -21.69 -8.52 -15.34
N ILE A 83 -22.97 -8.18 -15.10
CA ILE A 83 -23.63 -6.99 -15.65
C ILE A 83 -22.99 -5.73 -15.05
N TYR A 84 -22.90 -5.67 -13.72
CA TYR A 84 -22.23 -4.58 -13.00
C TYR A 84 -20.79 -4.41 -13.48
N TRP A 85 -20.04 -5.51 -13.56
CA TRP A 85 -18.66 -5.47 -14.04
C TRP A 85 -18.57 -4.97 -15.49
N SER A 86 -19.41 -5.47 -16.39
CA SER A 86 -19.38 -5.06 -17.81
C SER A 86 -19.58 -3.55 -18.01
N ILE A 87 -20.41 -2.93 -17.18
CA ILE A 87 -20.73 -1.50 -17.25
C ILE A 87 -19.69 -0.67 -16.51
N LEU A 88 -19.30 -1.08 -15.29
CA LEU A 88 -18.49 -0.27 -14.38
C LEU A 88 -16.97 -0.50 -14.50
N LYS A 89 -16.52 -1.59 -15.12
CA LYS A 89 -15.10 -1.99 -15.11
C LYS A 89 -14.15 -0.91 -15.62
N VAL A 90 -14.55 -0.13 -16.63
CA VAL A 90 -13.69 0.93 -17.18
C VAL A 90 -13.50 2.03 -16.14
N ALA A 91 -14.58 2.50 -15.51
CA ALA A 91 -14.52 3.51 -14.46
C ALA A 91 -13.69 3.03 -13.25
N ILE A 92 -13.91 1.80 -12.79
CA ILE A 92 -13.15 1.17 -11.70
C ILE A 92 -11.66 1.07 -12.06
N TRP A 93 -11.33 0.77 -13.32
CA TRP A 93 -9.94 0.55 -13.72
C TRP A 93 -9.16 1.83 -13.96
N THR A 94 -9.81 2.89 -14.43
CA THR A 94 -9.17 4.19 -14.70
C THR A 94 -9.10 5.08 -13.47
N SER A 95 -9.91 4.79 -12.45
CA SER A 95 -9.88 5.48 -11.17
C SER A 95 -8.47 5.46 -10.58
N THR A 96 -7.91 6.66 -10.38
CA THR A 96 -6.71 6.87 -9.58
C THR A 96 -7.13 6.88 -8.11
N SER A 97 -7.59 5.74 -7.61
CA SER A 97 -8.05 5.53 -6.23
C SER A 97 -8.99 6.63 -5.74
N PHE A 98 -10.31 6.41 -5.77
CA PHE A 98 -11.19 7.25 -4.95
C PHE A 98 -10.78 7.04 -3.50
N SER A 99 -9.98 7.95 -2.96
CA SER A 99 -9.83 8.10 -1.52
C SER A 99 -11.17 8.64 -1.04
N MET A 100 -12.18 7.75 -0.97
CA MET A 100 -13.42 8.06 -0.30
C MET A 100 -12.98 8.46 1.10
N PRO A 101 -13.27 9.70 1.54
CA PRO A 101 -12.87 10.15 2.87
C PRO A 101 -13.41 9.12 3.84
N ASN A 102 -12.52 8.50 4.63
CA ASN A 102 -12.77 7.38 5.55
C ASN A 102 -14.05 7.59 6.38
N THR A 103 -15.22 7.35 5.78
CA THR A 103 -16.47 7.25 6.50
C THR A 103 -16.39 5.88 7.12
N HIS A 104 -16.15 5.88 8.43
CA HIS A 104 -16.10 4.74 9.34
C HIS A 104 -17.41 3.93 9.33
N CYS A 105 -17.87 3.45 8.18
CA CYS A 105 -18.91 2.45 8.08
C CYS A 105 -18.29 1.14 8.57
N ARG A 106 -18.38 0.94 9.88
CA ARG A 106 -18.15 -0.31 10.60
C ARG A 106 -19.16 -1.39 10.17
N SER A 107 -19.29 -1.68 8.88
CA SER A 107 -19.98 -2.89 8.47
C SER A 107 -19.12 -4.07 8.90
N ASN A 108 -19.68 -4.97 9.69
CA ASN A 108 -19.01 -6.16 10.24
C ASN A 108 -18.46 -7.14 9.18
N LEU A 109 -18.65 -6.87 7.88
CA LEU A 109 -17.85 -7.47 6.80
C LEU A 109 -16.59 -6.62 6.61
N VAL A 110 -15.64 -6.77 7.52
CA VAL A 110 -14.33 -6.15 7.40
C VAL A 110 -13.54 -6.94 6.36
N VAL A 111 -13.60 -6.49 5.11
CA VAL A 111 -12.59 -6.83 4.09
C VAL A 111 -11.51 -5.75 4.14
N ASP A 112 -10.94 -5.50 5.32
CA ASP A 112 -9.73 -4.66 5.47
C ASP A 112 -8.48 -5.51 5.18
N SER A 113 -8.51 -6.36 4.16
CA SER A 113 -7.28 -6.98 3.68
C SER A 113 -6.58 -5.99 2.75
N ASP A 114 -6.05 -4.91 3.32
CA ASP A 114 -5.12 -3.99 2.66
C ASP A 114 -3.79 -4.71 2.45
N ALA A 115 -3.83 -5.71 1.58
CA ALA A 115 -2.67 -6.51 1.26
C ALA A 115 -1.62 -5.60 0.63
N ILE A 116 -0.39 -5.74 1.11
CA ILE A 116 0.72 -4.86 0.76
C ILE A 116 1.40 -5.43 -0.48
N TYR A 117 1.14 -4.77 -1.61
CA TYR A 117 1.66 -5.13 -2.93
C TYR A 117 2.94 -4.36 -3.28
N PRO A 118 3.84 -4.94 -4.07
CA PRO A 118 4.85 -4.16 -4.77
C PRO A 118 4.20 -3.10 -5.67
N PRO A 119 4.80 -1.90 -5.80
CA PRO A 119 4.24 -0.82 -6.63
C PRO A 119 4.24 -1.13 -8.13
N HIS A 120 4.99 -2.14 -8.55
CA HIS A 120 5.12 -2.55 -9.95
C HIS A 120 4.72 -4.01 -10.13
N GLN A 121 3.83 -4.25 -11.07
CA GLN A 121 3.34 -5.57 -11.45
C GLN A 121 4.01 -6.13 -12.72
N THR A 122 4.99 -5.40 -13.25
CA THR A 122 5.85 -5.80 -14.37
C THR A 122 7.30 -5.69 -13.95
N CYS A 123 8.19 -6.40 -14.63
CA CYS A 123 9.62 -6.34 -14.34
C CYS A 123 10.21 -4.98 -14.70
N LEU A 124 10.92 -4.35 -13.76
CA LEU A 124 11.61 -3.06 -13.97
C LEU A 124 13.03 -3.21 -14.52
N THR A 125 13.59 -4.42 -14.53
CA THR A 125 14.98 -4.64 -14.91
C THR A 125 15.18 -4.29 -16.39
N ALA A 126 16.07 -3.32 -16.66
CA ALA A 126 16.42 -2.93 -18.01
C ALA A 126 16.92 -4.15 -18.82
N GLY A 127 16.36 -4.35 -20.02
CA GLY A 127 16.70 -5.49 -20.88
C GLY A 127 16.08 -6.83 -20.49
N CYS A 128 15.21 -6.87 -19.47
CA CYS A 128 14.47 -8.09 -19.16
C CYS A 128 13.49 -8.43 -20.28
N LEU A 129 13.63 -9.61 -20.89
CA LEU A 129 12.73 -10.11 -21.95
C LEU A 129 11.30 -10.32 -21.45
N ASN A 130 11.10 -10.38 -20.14
CA ASN A 130 9.81 -10.57 -19.52
C ASN A 130 9.16 -9.22 -19.17
N HIS A 131 8.61 -8.57 -20.19
CA HIS A 131 7.73 -7.40 -20.02
C HIS A 131 6.29 -7.78 -19.60
N LYS A 132 6.07 -9.05 -19.26
CA LYS A 132 4.76 -9.58 -18.88
C LYS A 132 4.46 -9.28 -17.41
N LYS A 133 3.19 -9.48 -17.04
CA LYS A 133 2.71 -9.43 -15.67
C LYS A 133 3.54 -10.41 -14.81
N LEU A 134 4.04 -9.92 -13.68
CA LEU A 134 4.69 -10.75 -12.68
C LEU A 134 3.65 -11.60 -11.96
N MET A 135 4.01 -12.84 -11.67
CA MET A 135 3.17 -13.74 -10.89
C MET A 135 3.52 -13.63 -9.40
N GLU A 136 2.52 -13.89 -8.56
CA GLU A 136 2.73 -13.98 -7.13
C GLU A 136 3.62 -15.18 -6.80
N THR A 137 4.59 -14.98 -5.91
CA THR A 137 5.53 -16.04 -5.50
C THR A 137 5.68 -16.17 -3.99
N SER A 138 5.24 -15.18 -3.22
CA SER A 138 5.14 -15.33 -1.78
C SER A 138 4.05 -14.45 -1.21
N GLN A 139 3.18 -15.06 -0.41
CA GLN A 139 2.25 -14.37 0.48
C GLN A 139 2.70 -14.60 1.92
N ARG A 140 2.80 -13.54 2.73
CA ARG A 140 3.19 -13.65 4.13
C ARG A 140 2.24 -12.87 5.03
N PRO A 141 1.74 -13.46 6.13
CA PRO A 141 1.02 -12.72 7.16
C PRO A 141 1.87 -11.55 7.67
N ALA A 142 1.22 -10.43 7.91
CA ALA A 142 1.86 -9.19 8.32
C ALA A 142 0.96 -8.38 9.26
N ILE A 143 1.57 -7.42 9.95
CA ILE A 143 0.87 -6.42 10.75
C ILE A 143 1.20 -5.04 10.16
N LEU A 144 0.18 -4.29 9.78
CA LEU A 144 0.28 -2.91 9.35
C LEU A 144 -0.16 -2.00 10.50
N TYR A 145 0.77 -1.22 11.04
CA TYR A 145 0.50 -0.18 12.01
C TYR A 145 0.05 1.07 11.27
N THR A 146 -1.23 1.42 11.44
CA THR A 146 -1.84 2.61 10.85
C THR A 146 -2.08 3.67 11.92
N LEU A 147 -2.09 4.95 11.50
CA LEU A 147 -2.34 6.06 12.41
C LEU A 147 -3.80 6.10 12.89
N SER A 148 -4.75 5.87 11.98
CA SER A 148 -6.18 6.08 12.23
C SER A 148 -6.92 4.81 12.70
N ARG A 149 -6.49 3.63 12.24
CA ARG A 149 -7.15 2.35 12.54
C ARG A 149 -6.39 1.50 13.55
N GLY A 150 -5.18 1.91 13.93
CA GLY A 150 -4.29 1.11 14.77
C GLY A 150 -3.65 -0.06 14.01
N PRO A 151 -3.21 -1.12 14.71
CA PRO A 151 -2.64 -2.30 14.07
C PRO A 151 -3.70 -3.13 13.32
N ILE A 152 -3.42 -3.46 12.06
CA ILE A 152 -4.28 -4.27 11.20
C ILE A 152 -3.53 -5.54 10.79
N ALA A 153 -4.18 -6.70 10.91
CA ALA A 153 -3.67 -7.94 10.34
C ALA A 153 -3.85 -7.92 8.82
N THR A 154 -2.78 -8.13 8.07
CA THR A 154 -2.78 -8.08 6.61
C THR A 154 -1.82 -9.12 6.02
N TYR A 155 -1.64 -9.09 4.71
CA TYR A 155 -0.66 -9.89 3.99
C TYR A 155 0.34 -8.99 3.26
N SER A 156 1.59 -9.41 3.21
CA SER A 156 2.59 -8.83 2.31
C SER A 156 2.85 -9.78 1.16
N LEU A 157 2.72 -9.27 -0.05
CA LEU A 157 2.94 -10.02 -1.28
C LEU A 157 4.30 -9.70 -1.88
N GLY A 158 4.93 -10.74 -2.39
CA GLY A 158 6.15 -10.69 -3.20
C GLY A 158 5.87 -11.18 -4.61
N LEU A 159 6.26 -10.38 -5.60
CA LEU A 159 6.16 -10.74 -7.01
C LEU A 159 7.55 -11.12 -7.51
N TYR A 160 7.67 -12.16 -8.33
CA TYR A 160 8.98 -12.60 -8.81
C TYR A 160 8.98 -12.76 -10.32
N CYS A 161 10.10 -12.37 -10.92
CA CYS A 161 10.35 -12.49 -12.34
C CYS A 161 11.25 -13.68 -12.60
N ASP A 162 10.70 -14.73 -13.21
CA ASP A 162 11.47 -15.94 -13.53
C ASP A 162 12.61 -15.71 -14.52
N ALA A 163 12.48 -14.70 -15.40
CA ALA A 163 13.46 -14.46 -16.47
C ALA A 163 14.76 -13.80 -15.98
N CYS A 164 14.66 -12.87 -15.02
CA CYS A 164 15.83 -12.16 -14.47
C CYS A 164 16.06 -12.46 -12.99
N HIS A 165 15.35 -13.45 -12.44
CA HIS A 165 15.45 -13.90 -11.04
C HIS A 165 15.29 -12.78 -10.01
N MET A 166 14.41 -11.82 -10.28
CA MET A 166 14.26 -10.64 -9.43
C MET A 166 12.96 -10.77 -8.62
N SER A 167 13.03 -10.61 -7.29
CA SER A 167 11.87 -10.54 -6.38
C SER A 167 11.55 -9.11 -5.95
N PHE A 168 10.35 -8.64 -6.28
CA PHE A 168 9.81 -7.32 -5.99
C PHE A 168 8.99 -7.38 -4.69
N HIS A 169 9.28 -6.48 -3.77
CA HIS A 169 8.55 -6.26 -2.52
C HIS A 169 7.95 -4.84 -2.52
N ASN A 170 7.21 -4.47 -1.47
CA ASN A 170 6.58 -3.15 -1.36
C ASN A 170 7.56 -1.96 -1.47
N ALA A 171 8.68 -2.02 -0.75
CA ALA A 171 9.61 -0.88 -0.65
C ALA A 171 10.91 -1.07 -1.45
N TYR A 172 11.24 -2.31 -1.81
CA TYR A 172 12.50 -2.65 -2.43
C TYR A 172 12.35 -3.88 -3.31
N TYR A 173 13.41 -4.19 -4.05
CA TYR A 173 13.57 -5.41 -4.80
C TYR A 173 14.92 -6.06 -4.57
N VAL A 174 15.02 -7.36 -4.85
CA VAL A 174 16.24 -8.17 -4.65
C VAL A 174 16.50 -9.03 -5.88
N ASN A 175 17.74 -9.02 -6.36
CA ASN A 175 18.21 -9.95 -7.39
C ASN A 175 18.61 -11.28 -6.74
N TYR A 176 17.89 -12.36 -7.05
CA TYR A 176 18.18 -13.72 -6.59
C TYR A 176 19.10 -14.51 -7.53
N GLY A 177 19.39 -13.97 -8.72
CA GLY A 177 20.36 -14.53 -9.67
C GLY A 177 21.82 -14.39 -9.22
N VAL A 178 22.08 -13.59 -8.18
CA VAL A 178 23.40 -13.49 -7.54
C VAL A 178 23.50 -14.38 -6.29
N VAL A 179 24.75 -14.71 -5.92
CA VAL A 179 25.05 -15.49 -4.72
C VAL A 179 24.50 -14.82 -3.46
N LYS A 180 24.07 -15.64 -2.48
CA LYS A 180 23.27 -15.17 -1.32
C LYS A 180 23.93 -14.02 -0.54
N HIS A 181 25.26 -14.02 -0.42
CA HIS A 181 26.00 -13.00 0.32
C HIS A 181 26.10 -11.66 -0.43
N ASP A 182 25.91 -11.66 -1.75
CA ASP A 182 25.92 -10.47 -2.60
C ASP A 182 24.51 -9.92 -2.88
N ARG A 183 23.48 -10.53 -2.28
CA ARG A 183 22.09 -10.09 -2.46
C ARG A 183 21.86 -8.76 -1.75
N MET A 184 21.76 -7.71 -2.55
CA MET A 184 21.45 -6.37 -2.08
C MET A 184 19.98 -6.03 -2.30
N ARG A 185 19.39 -5.29 -1.34
CA ARG A 185 18.08 -4.67 -1.51
C ARG A 185 18.25 -3.35 -2.25
N THR A 186 17.51 -3.18 -3.33
CA THR A 186 17.47 -1.91 -4.08
C THR A 186 16.09 -1.28 -3.90
N TYR A 187 16.03 -0.02 -3.47
CA TYR A 187 14.79 0.69 -3.17
C TYR A 187 14.28 1.45 -4.40
N TYR A 188 12.96 1.62 -4.56
CA TYR A 188 12.33 2.25 -5.74
C TYR A 188 12.53 3.77 -5.90
N GLY A 189 13.54 4.36 -5.24
CA GLY A 189 13.86 5.79 -5.28
C GLY A 189 12.94 6.68 -4.44
N ASN A 190 11.64 6.39 -4.41
CA ASN A 190 10.65 7.12 -3.60
C ASN A 190 10.48 6.50 -2.20
N VAL A 191 10.12 7.34 -1.22
CA VAL A 191 9.68 6.85 0.10
C VAL A 191 8.24 6.32 -0.06
N PRO A 192 8.00 5.01 0.15
CA PRO A 192 6.65 4.46 0.03
C PRO A 192 5.77 4.95 1.18
N SER A 193 4.45 5.02 0.97
CA SER A 193 3.48 5.39 2.02
C SER A 193 3.45 4.41 3.20
N ILE A 194 3.90 3.17 2.97
CA ILE A 194 4.02 2.11 3.96
C ILE A 194 5.49 1.65 4.03
N LEU A 195 6.09 1.78 5.21
CA LEU A 195 7.48 1.39 5.49
C LEU A 195 7.54 -0.03 6.03
N HIS A 196 8.54 -0.80 5.57
CA HIS A 196 8.85 -2.13 6.11
C HIS A 196 9.86 -1.98 7.25
N VAL A 197 9.42 -2.16 8.51
CA VAL A 197 10.25 -1.90 9.71
C VAL A 197 10.78 -3.17 10.38
N GLY A 198 10.19 -4.32 10.08
CA GLY A 198 10.59 -5.61 10.64
C GLY A 198 10.02 -6.76 9.80
N GLY A 199 10.41 -8.00 10.07
CA GLY A 199 10.11 -9.16 9.20
C GLY A 199 8.67 -9.19 8.65
N HIS A 200 7.68 -9.10 9.54
CA HIS A 200 6.25 -9.10 9.21
C HIS A 200 5.55 -7.81 9.69
N GLN A 201 6.30 -6.71 9.85
CA GLN A 201 5.82 -5.47 10.46
C GLN A 201 5.98 -4.30 9.51
N TYR A 202 4.88 -3.60 9.29
CA TYR A 202 4.77 -2.45 8.40
C TYR A 202 4.17 -1.27 9.14
N VAL A 203 4.55 -0.05 8.77
CA VAL A 203 4.04 1.17 9.39
C VAL A 203 3.72 2.21 8.33
N GLU A 204 2.60 2.90 8.46
CA GLU A 204 2.32 4.08 7.64
C GLU A 204 3.37 5.18 7.91
N VAL A 205 3.77 5.90 6.87
CA VAL A 205 4.72 7.02 7.01
C VAL A 205 4.21 8.07 7.99
N ASP A 206 2.92 8.36 7.99
CA ASP A 206 2.33 9.36 8.89
C ASP A 206 2.45 8.94 10.37
N LEU A 207 2.23 7.65 10.67
CA LEU A 207 2.43 7.12 12.01
C LEU A 207 3.91 7.13 12.41
N ALA A 208 4.80 6.76 11.50
CA ALA A 208 6.25 6.84 11.74
C ALA A 208 6.71 8.28 11.99
N CYS A 209 6.14 9.26 11.27
CA CYS A 209 6.39 10.67 11.48
C CYS A 209 5.90 11.14 12.87
N LEU A 210 4.70 10.70 13.28
CA LEU A 210 4.19 10.97 14.63
C LEU A 210 5.11 10.40 15.71
N TRP A 211 5.54 9.15 15.59
CA TRP A 211 6.48 8.52 16.54
C TRP A 211 7.82 9.25 16.61
N ARG A 212 8.34 9.70 15.46
CA ARG A 212 9.55 10.53 15.41
C ARG A 212 9.37 11.83 16.20
N MET A 213 8.25 12.53 16.01
CA MET A 213 7.96 13.78 16.73
C MET A 213 7.80 13.54 18.23
N GLN A 214 7.07 12.50 18.64
CA GLN A 214 6.89 12.14 20.05
C GLN A 214 8.22 11.78 20.71
N SER A 215 9.09 11.05 20.00
CA SER A 215 10.42 10.71 20.49
C SER A 215 11.23 11.96 20.78
N VAL A 216 11.31 12.90 19.83
CA VAL A 216 12.02 14.17 20.01
C VAL A 216 11.49 14.96 21.21
N LEU A 217 10.16 15.08 21.35
CA LEU A 217 9.56 15.77 22.50
C LEU A 217 9.89 15.09 23.84
N ALA A 218 9.88 13.75 23.89
CA ALA A 218 10.26 13.01 25.09
C ALA A 218 11.72 13.29 25.49
N TRP A 219 12.64 13.32 24.50
CA TRP A 219 14.03 13.69 24.73
C TRP A 219 14.18 15.11 25.29
N TYR A 220 13.44 16.09 24.77
CA TYR A 220 13.44 17.46 25.30
C TYR A 220 12.96 17.53 26.75
N VAL A 221 11.89 16.80 27.10
CA VAL A 221 11.38 16.77 28.48
C VAL A 221 12.39 16.15 29.44
N ILE A 222 13.07 15.07 29.03
CA ILE A 222 14.13 14.43 29.82
C ILE A 222 15.29 15.43 30.03
N LEU A 223 15.76 16.08 28.96
CA LEU A 223 16.85 17.05 29.04
C LEU A 223 16.51 18.21 29.99
N MET A 224 15.30 18.76 29.90
CA MET A 224 14.84 19.88 30.74
C MET A 224 14.70 19.50 32.22
N ARG A 225 14.39 18.24 32.54
CA ARG A 225 14.38 17.75 33.94
C ARG A 225 15.78 17.61 34.53
N HIS A 226 16.78 17.28 33.70
CA HIS A 226 18.16 17.06 34.16
C HIS A 226 19.05 18.32 34.08
N LEU A 227 18.71 19.29 33.23
CA LEU A 227 19.41 20.57 33.08
C LEU A 227 19.60 21.35 34.40
N PRO A 228 18.59 21.48 35.28
CA PRO A 228 18.75 22.15 36.57
C PRO A 228 19.74 21.45 37.51
N HIS A 229 19.82 20.11 37.45
CA HIS A 229 20.75 19.32 38.27
C HIS A 229 22.19 19.37 37.73
N ILE A 230 22.36 19.46 36.42
CA ILE A 230 23.66 19.67 35.78
C ILE A 230 24.15 21.10 36.04
N CYS A 231 23.30 22.11 35.83
CA CYS A 231 23.66 23.51 36.09
C CYS A 231 23.94 23.77 37.59
N ARG A 232 23.21 23.14 38.53
CA ARG A 232 23.53 23.26 39.96
C ARG A 232 24.89 22.67 40.35
N LYS A 233 25.38 21.64 39.66
CA LYS A 233 26.71 21.06 39.92
C LYS A 233 27.85 21.84 39.27
N SER A 234 27.58 22.64 38.25
CA SER A 234 28.59 23.43 37.53
C SER A 234 28.78 24.86 38.04
N PHE A 235 27.94 25.34 38.96
CA PHE A 235 28.04 26.69 39.55
C PHE A 235 28.62 26.71 40.98
N VAL A 236 29.31 25.65 41.41
CA VAL A 236 30.19 25.69 42.60
C VAL A 236 31.64 25.84 42.13
N CYS A 237 32.10 27.09 42.12
CA CYS A 237 33.46 27.65 42.15
C CYS A 237 34.65 26.96 41.42
N PRO A 238 35.48 27.73 40.69
CA PRO A 238 36.62 27.23 39.92
C PRO A 238 37.90 27.16 40.75
N THR A 239 38.45 25.96 40.91
CA THR A 239 39.90 25.72 40.85
C THR A 239 40.08 24.22 40.59
N TYR A 240 40.29 23.81 39.33
CA TYR A 240 41.30 22.80 38.98
C TYR A 240 41.29 22.45 37.49
N ASN A 241 42.42 22.75 36.84
CA ASN A 241 43.05 22.12 35.69
C ASN A 241 42.19 21.62 34.50
N ALA A 242 42.27 22.41 33.42
CA ALA A 242 42.02 21.97 32.06
C ALA A 242 43.03 20.90 31.63
N LYS A 243 42.58 19.67 31.46
CA LYS A 243 43.17 18.69 30.54
C LYS A 243 42.14 17.60 30.25
N TYR A 244 41.97 17.30 28.97
CA TYR A 244 41.07 16.30 28.36
C TYR A 244 39.61 16.73 28.17
N ILE A 245 39.27 17.04 26.92
CA ILE A 245 38.23 16.35 26.14
C ILE A 245 38.57 16.59 24.66
N SER A 246 39.09 15.56 23.99
CA SER A 246 39.24 15.51 22.54
C SER A 246 39.02 14.08 22.09
N THR A 247 37.76 13.65 21.99
CA THR A 247 37.34 12.51 21.16
C THR A 247 35.82 12.38 21.21
N VAL A 248 35.15 13.01 20.25
CA VAL A 248 33.78 12.63 19.86
C VAL A 248 33.91 12.01 18.47
N HIS A 249 33.59 10.73 18.37
CA HIS A 249 33.54 9.98 17.12
C HIS A 249 32.44 10.52 16.19
N PRO A 250 32.68 10.61 14.87
CA PRO A 250 31.64 10.96 13.91
C PRO A 250 30.75 9.76 13.60
N PHE A 251 29.44 9.98 13.63
CA PHE A 251 28.43 9.12 13.02
C PHE A 251 28.64 9.06 11.50
N GLU A 252 28.84 7.87 10.96
CA GLU A 252 29.00 7.64 9.52
C GLU A 252 27.71 8.01 8.74
N ARG A 253 27.89 8.74 7.63
CA ARG A 253 26.82 9.08 6.69
C ARG A 253 26.50 7.87 5.82
N LEU A 254 25.21 7.52 5.74
CA LEU A 254 24.68 6.71 4.65
C LEU A 254 24.80 7.48 3.34
N SER A 255 25.68 7.03 2.44
CA SER A 255 25.76 7.52 1.07
C SER A 255 24.64 6.89 0.23
N VAL A 256 23.69 7.71 -0.21
CA VAL A 256 22.73 7.33 -1.26
C VAL A 256 23.44 7.50 -2.60
N SER A 257 23.71 6.42 -3.33
CA SER A 257 24.15 6.50 -4.72
C SER A 257 22.94 6.76 -5.60
N HIS A 258 22.95 7.88 -6.33
CA HIS A 258 22.06 8.10 -7.46
C HIS A 258 22.68 7.46 -8.69
N ASN A 259 21.96 6.51 -9.29
CA ASN A 259 22.16 6.01 -10.66
C ASN A 259 20.92 6.36 -11.47
#